data_AF-A0A7W1G3D1-F1
#
_entry.id   AF-A0A7W1G3D1-F1
#
_cell.length_a   1.000
_cell.length_b   1.000
_cell.length_c   1.000
_cell.angle_alpha   90.00
_cell.angle_beta   90.00
_cell.angle_gamma   90.00
#
_symmetry.space_group_name_H-M   'P 1'
#
loop_
_entity.id
_entity.type
_entity.pdbx_description
1 polymer ?
#
loop_
_entity_poly.entity_id
_entity_poly.type
_entity_poly.pdbx_seq_one_letter_code
_entity_poly.pdbx_strand_id
1 'polypeptide(L)'
;MTASTRTPLPAPGRADRRTPLAEVWRDAILATYKQVLAPNPRTRPAADRYVSENGRTMLPRNAGMAATSAAYLALTPFAGNVYHDREDMLAFAFAAAERLVFDHAGTGITQLKPSHFFLYPLATLYELAGSHAGRQRRQSWRETMGRNLRAVRHLLDRTWDDLGRTLPWAGTGPNHFPGWMAVGYHQARILEDDAMMRRIEAGMARQLRVQAPGGYFPEHIGPVMVYHHVSLNGFAEFHRLKPSAATRRAVERGADFLVHALYPDLRCIETFDERNRLGYMPEYSAGLAWTPLGRALMRRMVERLRSHRQPEKFHWDYLGGAFRCFEHVLAADAVGEAPMLPNEWPQLTWKLEDRGLVRKEGPWFYAMSAWVHPPLTGNPYVLERTQLLSIHHACAGLIVGGGNDIRSPHA
;
A
#
# COMPACT_ATOMS: atom_id res chain seq x y z
N MET A 1 38.57 10.27 -28.31
CA MET A 1 37.64 10.61 -27.21
C MET A 1 36.40 11.25 -27.82
N THR A 2 35.37 10.47 -28.12
CA THR A 2 34.11 10.95 -28.70
C THR A 2 33.09 11.07 -27.57
N ALA A 3 32.73 12.31 -27.25
CA ALA A 3 31.78 12.63 -26.19
C ALA A 3 30.37 12.15 -26.57
N SER A 4 29.82 11.31 -25.72
CA SER A 4 28.44 10.84 -25.75
C SER A 4 27.49 12.01 -25.45
N THR A 5 26.79 12.49 -26.47
CA THR A 5 25.64 13.39 -26.30
C THR A 5 24.45 12.56 -25.82
N ARG A 6 24.27 12.49 -24.50
CA ARG A 6 23.02 12.01 -23.91
C ARG A 6 21.90 12.97 -24.27
N THR A 7 20.97 12.51 -25.10
CA THR A 7 19.69 13.19 -25.36
C THR A 7 18.96 13.41 -24.03
N PRO A 8 18.43 14.61 -23.74
CA PRO A 8 17.57 14.83 -22.58
C PRO A 8 16.35 13.91 -22.70
N LEU A 9 15.97 13.25 -21.60
CA LEU A 9 14.71 12.53 -21.53
C LEU A 9 13.57 13.51 -21.85
N PRO A 10 12.56 13.10 -22.65
CA PRO A 10 11.41 13.96 -22.91
C PRO A 10 10.73 14.28 -21.57
N ALA A 11 10.42 15.57 -21.37
CA ALA A 11 9.61 16.00 -20.24
C ALA A 11 8.32 15.15 -20.21
N PRO A 12 7.91 14.63 -19.03
CA PRO A 12 6.71 13.81 -18.94
C PRO A 12 5.54 14.63 -19.49
N GLY A 13 4.96 14.13 -20.59
CA GLY A 13 3.76 14.71 -21.18
C GLY A 13 2.73 14.86 -20.08
N ARG A 14 2.27 16.09 -19.84
CA ARG A 14 1.22 16.37 -18.87
C ARG A 14 0.02 15.52 -19.26
N ALA A 15 -0.32 14.53 -18.43
CA ALA A 15 -1.69 14.03 -18.42
C ALA A 15 -2.59 15.27 -18.29
N ASP A 16 -3.64 15.33 -19.10
CA ASP A 16 -4.62 16.40 -18.98
C ASP A 16 -5.06 16.45 -17.51
N ARG A 17 -4.81 17.59 -16.85
CA ARG A 17 -5.16 17.79 -15.43
C ARG A 17 -6.67 17.61 -15.20
N ARG A 18 -7.47 17.59 -16.26
CA ARG A 18 -8.92 17.43 -16.24
C ARG A 18 -9.41 15.97 -16.20
N THR A 19 -8.58 14.97 -16.53
CA THR A 19 -9.02 13.56 -16.44
C THR A 19 -9.25 13.18 -14.97
N PRO A 20 -10.45 12.69 -14.59
CA PRO A 20 -10.74 12.28 -13.21
C PRO A 20 -9.76 11.22 -12.73
N LEU A 21 -9.34 11.29 -11.47
CA LEU A 21 -8.34 10.37 -10.90
C LEU A 21 -8.78 8.89 -11.00
N ALA A 22 -10.08 8.63 -10.87
CA ALA A 22 -10.65 7.30 -11.05
C ALA A 22 -10.35 6.73 -12.45
N GLU A 23 -10.46 7.54 -13.50
CA GLU A 23 -10.16 7.11 -14.87
C GLU A 23 -8.68 6.82 -15.05
N VAL A 24 -7.80 7.63 -14.47
CA VAL A 24 -6.34 7.42 -14.50
C VAL A 24 -5.96 6.06 -13.91
N TRP A 25 -6.55 5.68 -12.78
CA TRP A 25 -6.33 4.38 -12.16
C TRP A 25 -6.97 3.23 -12.96
N ARG A 26 -8.19 3.43 -13.44
CA ARG A 26 -8.91 2.46 -14.27
C ARG A 26 -8.12 2.12 -15.55
N ASP A 27 -7.62 3.14 -16.23
CA ASP A 27 -6.78 2.98 -17.43
C ASP A 27 -5.47 2.27 -17.12
N ALA A 28 -4.85 2.56 -15.96
CA ALA A 28 -3.65 1.86 -15.51
C ALA A 28 -3.94 0.36 -15.30
N ILE A 29 -5.04 0.02 -14.63
CA ILE A 29 -5.48 -1.37 -14.42
C ILE A 29 -5.72 -2.07 -15.77
N LEU A 30 -6.47 -1.45 -16.69
CA LEU A 30 -6.71 -2.00 -18.03
C LEU A 30 -5.40 -2.23 -18.81
N ALA A 31 -4.49 -1.25 -18.79
CA ALA A 31 -3.20 -1.36 -19.47
C ALA A 31 -2.37 -2.53 -18.92
N THR A 32 -2.38 -2.73 -17.61
CA THR A 32 -1.72 -3.87 -16.98
C THR A 32 -2.35 -5.20 -17.38
N TYR A 33 -3.68 -5.31 -17.40
CA TYR A 33 -4.35 -6.54 -17.85
C TYR A 33 -4.05 -6.87 -19.32
N LYS A 34 -3.93 -5.86 -20.19
CA LYS A 34 -3.48 -6.08 -21.56
C LYS A 34 -2.09 -6.72 -21.63
N GLN A 35 -1.18 -6.38 -20.72
CA GLN A 35 0.16 -6.95 -20.66
C GLN A 35 0.17 -8.35 -20.05
N VAL A 36 -0.52 -8.53 -18.92
CA VAL A 36 -0.62 -9.80 -18.21
C VAL A 36 -1.33 -10.87 -19.04
N LEU A 37 -2.36 -10.46 -19.78
CA LEU A 37 -3.16 -11.35 -20.62
C LEU A 37 -2.69 -11.43 -22.08
N ALA A 38 -1.73 -10.61 -22.50
CA ALA A 38 -1.11 -10.78 -23.81
C ALA A 38 -0.31 -12.09 -23.87
N PRO A 39 -0.30 -12.80 -25.00
CA PRO A 39 0.73 -13.80 -25.28
C PRO A 39 2.09 -13.10 -25.29
N ASN A 40 3.01 -13.44 -24.38
CA ASN A 40 4.35 -12.84 -24.40
C ASN A 40 5.29 -13.72 -25.24
N PRO A 41 5.81 -13.25 -26.39
CA PRO A 41 6.69 -14.03 -27.25
C PRO A 41 8.09 -14.26 -26.66
N ARG A 42 8.48 -13.55 -25.59
CA ARG A 42 9.78 -13.71 -24.89
C ARG A 42 9.65 -14.40 -23.53
N THR A 43 8.48 -14.39 -22.92
CA THR A 43 8.21 -15.08 -21.64
C THR A 43 6.97 -15.93 -21.76
N ARG A 44 7.13 -17.07 -22.45
CA ARG A 44 6.28 -18.26 -22.38
C ARG A 44 4.79 -18.10 -22.85
N PRO A 45 4.23 -19.12 -23.54
CA PRO A 45 2.84 -19.10 -24.02
C PRO A 45 1.81 -18.95 -22.88
N ALA A 46 0.57 -18.56 -23.21
CA ALA A 46 -0.53 -18.41 -22.24
C ALA A 46 -0.79 -19.67 -21.38
N ALA A 47 -0.30 -20.85 -21.81
CA ALA A 47 -0.32 -22.11 -21.07
C ALA A 47 0.62 -22.14 -19.84
N ASP A 48 1.62 -21.26 -19.75
CA ASP A 48 2.53 -21.13 -18.60
C ASP A 48 2.01 -20.16 -17.51
N ARG A 49 0.75 -19.69 -17.62
CA ARG A 49 0.09 -18.91 -16.56
C ARG A 49 -0.25 -19.73 -15.33
N TYR A 50 -0.24 -21.05 -15.48
CA TYR A 50 -0.55 -21.96 -14.41
C TYR A 50 0.70 -22.76 -14.02
N VAL A 51 0.84 -22.98 -12.73
CA VAL A 51 1.85 -23.85 -12.13
C VAL A 51 1.17 -25.13 -11.63
N SER A 52 1.91 -26.23 -11.65
CA SER A 52 1.51 -27.45 -10.93
C SER A 52 2.08 -27.38 -9.52
N GLU A 53 1.21 -27.30 -8.51
CA GLU A 53 1.59 -27.24 -7.10
C GLU A 53 0.71 -28.25 -6.33
N ASN A 54 1.33 -29.22 -5.65
CA ASN A 54 0.64 -30.32 -4.96
C ASN A 54 -0.40 -31.07 -5.82
N GLY A 55 -0.05 -31.35 -7.08
CA GLY A 55 -0.91 -32.08 -8.02
C GLY A 55 -2.10 -31.29 -8.55
N ARG A 56 -2.14 -29.96 -8.33
CA ARG A 56 -3.18 -29.06 -8.82
C ARG A 56 -2.61 -28.03 -9.79
N THR A 57 -3.32 -27.79 -10.89
CA THR A 57 -3.04 -26.69 -11.82
C THR A 57 -3.68 -25.40 -11.30
N MET A 58 -2.87 -24.39 -10.97
CA MET A 58 -3.34 -23.12 -10.39
C MET A 58 -2.48 -21.94 -10.84
N LEU A 59 -2.94 -20.70 -10.64
CA LEU A 59 -2.10 -19.53 -10.92
C LEU A 59 -0.86 -19.48 -10.01
N PRO A 60 0.25 -18.82 -10.40
CA PRO A 60 1.45 -18.72 -9.57
C PRO A 60 1.21 -17.97 -8.26
N ARG A 61 2.17 -18.07 -7.34
CA ARG A 61 2.16 -17.32 -6.07
C ARG A 61 1.94 -15.82 -6.33
N ASN A 62 1.18 -15.19 -5.44
CA ASN A 62 0.73 -13.79 -5.48
C ASN A 62 -0.31 -13.46 -6.57
N ALA A 63 -0.60 -14.33 -7.55
CA ALA A 63 -1.60 -14.05 -8.58
C ALA A 63 -3.02 -13.86 -8.02
N GLY A 64 -3.27 -14.33 -6.80
CA GLY A 64 -4.52 -14.08 -6.08
C GLY A 64 -4.85 -12.60 -5.87
N MET A 65 -3.84 -11.71 -5.89
CA MET A 65 -4.02 -10.26 -5.81
C MET A 65 -4.81 -9.67 -6.99
N ALA A 66 -4.87 -10.38 -8.12
CA ALA A 66 -5.61 -9.96 -9.31
C ALA A 66 -7.10 -10.37 -9.28
N ALA A 67 -7.56 -11.12 -8.27
CA ALA A 67 -8.91 -11.70 -8.27
C ALA A 67 -10.00 -10.61 -8.34
N THR A 68 -9.93 -9.61 -7.47
CA THR A 68 -10.95 -8.55 -7.39
C THR A 68 -10.94 -7.66 -8.62
N SER A 69 -9.77 -7.24 -9.10
CA SER A 69 -9.68 -6.40 -10.30
C SER A 69 -10.14 -7.14 -11.56
N ALA A 70 -9.90 -8.45 -11.67
CA ALA A 70 -10.38 -9.25 -12.79
C ALA A 70 -11.91 -9.38 -12.75
N ALA A 71 -12.49 -9.64 -11.57
CA ALA A 71 -13.94 -9.68 -11.41
C ALA A 71 -14.59 -8.32 -11.71
N TYR A 72 -13.97 -7.22 -11.28
CA TYR A 72 -14.45 -5.87 -11.60
C TYR A 72 -14.48 -5.62 -13.11
N LEU A 73 -13.40 -5.97 -13.81
CA LEU A 73 -13.33 -5.85 -15.27
C LEU A 73 -14.34 -6.75 -15.98
N ALA A 74 -14.61 -7.96 -15.47
CA ALA A 74 -15.59 -8.86 -16.06
C ALA A 74 -17.04 -8.37 -15.87
N LEU A 75 -17.37 -7.81 -14.70
CA LEU A 75 -18.75 -7.59 -14.26
C LEU A 75 -19.21 -6.12 -14.30
N THR A 76 -18.32 -5.16 -14.54
CA THR A 76 -18.68 -3.73 -14.45
C THR A 76 -18.63 -3.05 -15.83
N PRO A 77 -19.75 -2.54 -16.35
CA PRO A 77 -19.75 -1.82 -17.62
C PRO A 77 -19.16 -0.43 -17.44
N PHE A 78 -18.19 -0.07 -18.29
CA PHE A 78 -17.70 1.31 -18.42
C PHE A 78 -17.02 1.53 -19.78
N ALA A 79 -16.91 2.79 -20.21
CA ALA A 79 -16.31 3.15 -21.49
C ALA A 79 -14.85 2.63 -21.60
N GLY A 80 -14.56 1.87 -22.65
CA GLY A 80 -13.24 1.28 -22.89
C GLY A 80 -12.98 -0.04 -22.17
N ASN A 81 -13.94 -0.58 -21.38
CA ASN A 81 -13.80 -1.90 -20.79
C ASN A 81 -13.99 -3.01 -21.83
N VAL A 82 -12.89 -3.48 -22.42
CA VAL A 82 -12.91 -4.58 -23.39
C VAL A 82 -13.12 -5.97 -22.76
N TYR A 83 -13.22 -6.04 -21.43
CA TYR A 83 -13.35 -7.28 -20.67
C TYR A 83 -14.73 -7.47 -20.05
N HIS A 84 -15.64 -6.50 -20.19
CA HIS A 84 -17.01 -6.63 -19.72
C HIS A 84 -17.70 -7.84 -20.39
N ASP A 85 -18.45 -8.60 -19.60
CA ASP A 85 -19.17 -9.82 -20.01
C ASP A 85 -18.26 -10.94 -20.56
N ARG A 86 -16.94 -10.85 -20.38
CA ARG A 86 -16.02 -11.91 -20.80
C ARG A 86 -15.94 -13.03 -19.76
N GLU A 87 -16.48 -14.18 -20.11
CA GLU A 87 -16.47 -15.39 -19.26
C GLU A 87 -15.06 -15.83 -18.84
N ASP A 88 -14.07 -15.72 -19.72
CA ASP A 88 -12.69 -16.09 -19.41
C ASP A 88 -12.01 -15.12 -18.43
N MET A 89 -12.40 -13.83 -18.42
CA MET A 89 -11.93 -12.89 -17.41
C MET A 89 -12.53 -13.23 -16.04
N LEU A 90 -13.82 -13.57 -15.98
CA LEU A 90 -14.46 -14.02 -14.75
C LEU A 90 -13.87 -15.36 -14.27
N ALA A 91 -13.60 -16.29 -15.18
CA ALA A 91 -12.92 -17.55 -14.86
C ALA A 91 -11.51 -17.30 -14.31
N PHE A 92 -10.77 -16.34 -14.87
CA PHE A 92 -9.47 -15.92 -14.35
C PHE A 92 -9.59 -15.33 -12.93
N ALA A 93 -10.60 -14.50 -12.67
CA ALA A 93 -10.87 -13.97 -11.34
C ALA A 93 -11.10 -15.09 -10.31
N PHE A 94 -11.87 -16.12 -10.67
CA PHE A 94 -12.08 -17.29 -9.81
C PHE A 94 -10.82 -18.13 -9.64
N ALA A 95 -10.02 -18.34 -10.68
CA ALA A 95 -8.74 -19.04 -10.56
C ALA A 95 -7.78 -18.31 -9.60
N ALA A 96 -7.76 -16.97 -9.63
CA ALA A 96 -7.02 -16.15 -8.68
C ALA A 96 -7.58 -16.27 -7.25
N ALA A 97 -8.90 -16.35 -7.08
CA ALA A 97 -9.51 -16.63 -5.78
C ALA A 97 -9.11 -18.00 -5.23
N GLU A 98 -9.12 -19.04 -6.05
CA GLU A 98 -8.70 -20.38 -5.65
C GLU A 98 -7.21 -20.40 -5.27
N ARG A 99 -6.37 -19.58 -5.92
CA ARG A 99 -4.99 -19.36 -5.48
C ARG A 99 -4.92 -18.77 -4.07
N LEU A 100 -5.77 -17.80 -3.72
CA LEU A 100 -5.85 -17.25 -2.36
C LEU A 100 -6.26 -18.31 -1.34
N VAL A 101 -7.28 -19.11 -1.66
CA VAL A 101 -7.76 -20.21 -0.80
C VAL A 101 -6.64 -21.21 -0.54
N PHE A 102 -5.88 -21.57 -1.57
CA PHE A 102 -4.77 -22.50 -1.48
C PHE A 102 -3.62 -21.93 -0.63
N ASP A 103 -3.16 -20.72 -0.93
CA ASP A 103 -2.04 -20.07 -0.22
C ASP A 103 -2.34 -19.85 1.28
N HIS A 104 -3.62 -19.76 1.65
CA HIS A 104 -4.08 -19.53 3.03
C HIS A 104 -4.69 -20.78 3.67
N ALA A 105 -4.45 -21.97 3.12
CA ALA A 105 -4.94 -23.20 3.70
C ALA A 105 -4.43 -23.43 5.14
N GLY A 106 -3.21 -22.96 5.45
CA GLY A 106 -2.58 -23.05 6.77
C GLY A 106 -2.89 -21.89 7.73
N THR A 107 -3.66 -20.88 7.30
CA THR A 107 -4.02 -19.73 8.15
C THR A 107 -4.81 -20.18 9.38
N GLY A 108 -4.36 -19.75 10.56
CA GLY A 108 -4.99 -20.12 11.83
C GLY A 108 -4.65 -21.54 12.32
N ILE A 109 -3.78 -22.28 11.62
CA ILE A 109 -3.24 -23.58 12.06
C ILE A 109 -1.73 -23.46 12.25
N THR A 110 -0.99 -23.32 11.14
CA THR A 110 0.48 -23.21 11.13
C THR A 110 0.94 -21.76 10.95
N GLN A 111 0.11 -20.91 10.35
CA GLN A 111 0.35 -19.48 10.23
C GLN A 111 -0.39 -18.73 11.32
N LEU A 112 0.35 -18.29 12.35
CA LEU A 112 -0.18 -17.46 13.43
C LEU A 112 -0.47 -16.02 12.99
N LYS A 113 0.13 -15.57 11.88
CA LYS A 113 0.02 -14.21 11.33
C LYS A 113 -0.24 -14.30 9.82
N PRO A 114 -1.50 -14.23 9.37
CA PRO A 114 -1.80 -14.25 7.94
C PRO A 114 -1.29 -12.97 7.27
N SER A 115 -1.02 -12.98 5.96
CA SER A 115 -0.74 -11.73 5.25
C SER A 115 -2.04 -10.99 4.97
N HIS A 116 -2.24 -9.83 5.60
CA HIS A 116 -3.42 -8.98 5.29
C HIS A 116 -3.36 -8.42 3.87
N PHE A 117 -2.17 -8.32 3.25
CA PHE A 117 -2.07 -7.90 1.86
C PHE A 117 -2.76 -8.90 0.93
N PHE A 118 -2.57 -10.21 1.15
CA PHE A 118 -3.09 -11.25 0.27
C PHE A 118 -4.54 -11.65 0.53
N LEU A 119 -5.07 -11.42 1.74
CA LEU A 119 -6.46 -11.81 2.06
C LEU A 119 -7.49 -10.70 1.85
N TYR A 120 -7.05 -9.45 1.67
CA TYR A 120 -7.93 -8.34 1.31
C TYR A 120 -8.81 -8.63 0.08
N PRO A 121 -8.26 -9.12 -1.06
CA PRO A 121 -9.03 -9.30 -2.29
C PRO A 121 -10.20 -10.30 -2.15
N LEU A 122 -10.09 -11.30 -1.27
CA LEU A 122 -11.09 -12.37 -1.17
C LEU A 122 -12.45 -11.87 -0.65
N ALA A 123 -12.44 -10.96 0.33
CA ALA A 123 -13.68 -10.40 0.89
C ALA A 123 -14.39 -9.51 -0.15
N THR A 124 -13.65 -8.60 -0.80
CA THR A 124 -14.18 -7.75 -1.86
C THR A 124 -14.66 -8.57 -3.06
N LEU A 125 -13.93 -9.62 -3.45
CA LEU A 125 -14.36 -10.53 -4.51
C LEU A 125 -15.66 -11.25 -4.13
N TYR A 126 -15.80 -11.71 -2.89
CA TYR A 126 -17.00 -12.41 -2.44
C TYR A 126 -18.24 -11.52 -2.61
N GLU A 127 -18.16 -10.24 -2.26
CA GLU A 127 -19.26 -9.29 -2.45
C GLU A 127 -19.53 -9.01 -3.92
N LEU A 128 -18.48 -8.82 -4.72
CA LEU A 128 -18.59 -8.42 -6.13
C LEU A 128 -19.06 -9.56 -7.05
N ALA A 129 -18.52 -10.77 -6.86
CA ALA A 129 -18.69 -11.89 -7.78
C ALA A 129 -19.22 -13.17 -7.11
N GLY A 130 -19.55 -13.12 -5.81
CA GLY A 130 -20.01 -14.29 -5.07
C GLY A 130 -21.25 -14.95 -5.67
N SER A 131 -22.21 -14.16 -6.18
CA SER A 131 -23.41 -14.67 -6.87
C SER A 131 -23.08 -15.51 -8.12
N HIS A 132 -21.93 -15.29 -8.75
CA HIS A 132 -21.48 -15.98 -9.96
C HIS A 132 -20.60 -17.21 -9.67
N ALA A 133 -20.04 -17.35 -8.45
CA ALA A 133 -19.03 -18.36 -8.15
C ALA A 133 -19.59 -19.79 -7.93
N GLY A 134 -20.90 -19.91 -7.77
CA GLY A 134 -21.58 -21.15 -7.37
C GLY A 134 -21.46 -21.45 -5.87
N ARG A 135 -22.31 -22.34 -5.36
CA ARG A 135 -22.42 -22.62 -3.91
C ARG A 135 -21.12 -23.14 -3.30
N GLN A 136 -20.44 -24.07 -3.98
CA GLN A 136 -19.22 -24.71 -3.46
C GLN A 136 -18.06 -23.71 -3.28
N ARG A 137 -17.79 -22.86 -4.29
CA ARG A 137 -16.72 -21.84 -4.17
C ARG A 137 -17.04 -20.82 -3.08
N ARG A 138 -18.28 -20.33 -3.04
CA ARG A 138 -18.73 -19.41 -1.98
C ARG A 138 -18.48 -20.00 -0.59
N GLN A 139 -18.78 -21.28 -0.40
CA GLN A 139 -18.55 -21.97 0.87
C GLN A 139 -17.05 -22.04 1.20
N SER A 140 -16.22 -22.47 0.24
CA SER A 140 -14.75 -22.52 0.39
C SER A 140 -14.14 -21.15 0.75
N TRP A 141 -14.63 -20.07 0.12
CA TRP A 141 -14.19 -18.71 0.41
C TRP A 141 -14.59 -18.29 1.83
N ARG A 142 -15.83 -18.57 2.25
CA ARG A 142 -16.31 -18.32 3.63
C ARG A 142 -15.50 -19.08 4.67
N GLU A 143 -15.17 -20.34 4.42
CA GLU A 143 -14.32 -21.15 5.32
C GLU A 143 -12.90 -20.55 5.46
N THR A 144 -12.34 -20.07 4.35
CA THR A 144 -11.03 -19.39 4.34
C THR A 144 -11.08 -18.08 5.12
N MET A 145 -12.12 -17.26 4.94
CA MET A 145 -12.35 -16.06 5.75
C MET A 145 -12.53 -16.42 7.24
N GLY A 146 -13.26 -17.48 7.56
CA GLY A 146 -13.45 -17.92 8.94
C GLY A 146 -12.15 -18.37 9.61
N ARG A 147 -11.25 -19.05 8.87
CA ARG A 147 -9.88 -19.36 9.34
C ARG A 147 -9.09 -18.09 9.63
N ASN A 148 -9.14 -17.11 8.74
CA ASN A 148 -8.47 -15.84 8.94
C ASN A 148 -9.01 -15.08 10.16
N LEU A 149 -10.33 -15.05 10.37
CA LEU A 149 -10.92 -14.42 11.56
C LEU A 149 -10.43 -15.05 12.86
N ARG A 150 -10.30 -16.38 12.91
CA ARG A 150 -9.71 -17.06 14.08
C ARG A 150 -8.27 -16.64 14.31
N ALA A 151 -7.47 -16.51 13.24
CA ALA A 151 -6.09 -16.03 13.34
C ALA A 151 -6.02 -14.56 13.82
N VAL A 152 -6.88 -13.68 13.30
CA VAL A 152 -6.98 -12.28 13.75
C VAL A 152 -7.43 -12.20 15.21
N ARG A 153 -8.37 -13.05 15.63
CA ARG A 153 -8.80 -13.13 17.03
C ARG A 153 -7.64 -13.52 17.95
N HIS A 154 -6.94 -14.61 17.63
CA HIS A 154 -5.77 -15.05 18.39
C HIS A 154 -4.68 -13.97 18.46
N LEU A 155 -4.44 -13.27 17.35
CA LEU A 155 -3.52 -12.13 17.32
C LEU A 155 -3.97 -11.04 18.28
N LEU A 156 -5.23 -10.59 18.21
CA LEU A 156 -5.77 -9.54 19.08
C LEU A 156 -5.71 -9.93 20.55
N ASP A 157 -6.01 -11.18 20.89
CA ASP A 157 -5.98 -11.65 22.27
C ASP A 157 -4.57 -11.66 22.83
N ARG A 158 -3.57 -12.06 22.03
CA ARG A 158 -2.16 -12.07 22.43
C ARG A 158 -1.55 -10.68 22.56
N THR A 159 -1.99 -9.72 21.75
CA THR A 159 -1.36 -8.38 21.67
C THR A 159 -2.22 -7.26 22.25
N TRP A 160 -3.33 -7.60 22.92
CA TRP A 160 -4.35 -6.62 23.32
C TRP A 160 -3.80 -5.47 24.16
N ASP A 161 -2.92 -5.79 25.12
CA ASP A 161 -2.35 -4.83 26.06
C ASP A 161 -1.24 -3.97 25.43
N ASP A 162 -0.69 -4.42 24.30
CA ASP A 162 0.33 -3.70 23.52
C ASP A 162 -0.29 -2.79 22.44
N LEU A 163 -1.58 -2.96 22.10
CA LEU A 163 -2.25 -2.12 21.10
C LEU A 163 -2.24 -0.64 21.52
N GLY A 164 -1.82 0.22 20.59
CA GLY A 164 -1.63 1.65 20.87
C GLY A 164 -0.22 2.03 21.33
N ARG A 165 0.74 1.10 21.29
CA ARG A 165 2.16 1.35 21.64
C ARG A 165 3.08 1.08 20.45
N THR A 166 4.23 1.73 20.44
CA THR A 166 5.27 1.55 19.40
C THR A 166 6.18 0.36 19.72
N LEU A 167 6.64 0.28 20.98
CA LEU A 167 7.39 -0.83 21.59
C LEU A 167 6.75 -1.26 22.93
N PRO A 168 7.04 -2.47 23.45
CA PRO A 168 7.98 -3.48 22.93
C PRO A 168 7.46 -4.27 21.72
N TRP A 169 8.39 -4.94 21.02
CA TRP A 169 8.09 -5.73 19.83
C TRP A 169 7.21 -6.95 20.15
N ALA A 170 5.96 -6.94 19.72
CA ALA A 170 5.00 -8.06 19.88
C ALA A 170 5.17 -9.18 18.81
N GLY A 171 6.37 -9.28 18.22
CA GLY A 171 6.68 -10.20 17.12
C GLY A 171 6.44 -9.63 15.72
N THR A 172 6.08 -8.36 15.57
CA THR A 172 5.85 -7.64 14.30
C THR A 172 5.85 -6.13 14.57
N GLY A 173 5.98 -5.30 13.53
CA GLY A 173 5.82 -3.85 13.67
C GLY A 173 4.37 -3.47 13.95
N PRO A 174 4.10 -2.43 14.76
CA PRO A 174 2.73 -1.97 15.06
C PRO A 174 1.94 -1.53 13.82
N ASN A 175 2.64 -1.26 12.72
CA ASN A 175 2.05 -0.83 11.46
C ASN A 175 1.15 -1.86 10.76
N HIS A 176 1.32 -3.16 11.04
CA HIS A 176 0.52 -4.21 10.39
C HIS A 176 -0.84 -4.44 11.07
N PHE A 177 -1.01 -4.05 12.35
CA PHE A 177 -2.26 -4.26 13.09
C PHE A 177 -3.49 -3.64 12.42
N PRO A 178 -3.47 -2.39 11.94
CA PRO A 178 -4.60 -1.82 11.20
C PRO A 178 -4.96 -2.62 9.95
N GLY A 179 -3.97 -3.17 9.24
CA GLY A 179 -4.22 -4.01 8.07
C GLY A 179 -4.97 -5.30 8.41
N TRP A 180 -4.50 -6.05 9.41
CA TRP A 180 -5.16 -7.28 9.87
C TRP A 180 -6.56 -7.03 10.39
N MET A 181 -6.73 -5.97 11.18
CA MET A 181 -8.02 -5.59 11.74
C MET A 181 -9.00 -5.16 10.65
N ALA A 182 -8.57 -4.38 9.64
CA ALA A 182 -9.47 -3.96 8.56
C ALA A 182 -9.96 -5.15 7.71
N VAL A 183 -9.04 -6.03 7.30
CA VAL A 183 -9.40 -7.26 6.57
C VAL A 183 -10.30 -8.15 7.43
N GLY A 184 -9.97 -8.31 8.72
CA GLY A 184 -10.80 -9.05 9.65
C GLY A 184 -12.20 -8.44 9.82
N TYR A 185 -12.31 -7.11 9.86
CA TYR A 185 -13.61 -6.44 10.00
C TYR A 185 -14.50 -6.71 8.78
N HIS A 186 -13.93 -6.60 7.58
CA HIS A 186 -14.65 -6.89 6.33
C HIS A 186 -15.16 -8.33 6.29
N GLN A 187 -14.32 -9.28 6.67
CA GLN A 187 -14.68 -10.70 6.72
C GLN A 187 -15.70 -11.01 7.81
N ALA A 188 -15.56 -10.39 8.99
CA ALA A 188 -16.53 -10.53 10.08
C ALA A 188 -17.91 -10.02 9.66
N ARG A 189 -18.00 -8.93 8.89
CA ARG A 189 -19.25 -8.44 8.30
C ARG A 189 -19.88 -9.46 7.34
N ILE A 190 -19.09 -10.06 6.44
CA ILE A 190 -19.58 -11.09 5.49
C ILE A 190 -20.03 -12.37 6.21
N LEU A 191 -19.36 -12.71 7.31
CA LEU A 191 -19.65 -13.89 8.12
C LEU A 191 -20.65 -13.63 9.26
N GLU A 192 -21.15 -12.40 9.38
CA GLU A 192 -22.12 -11.97 10.40
C GLU A 192 -21.62 -12.23 11.85
N ASP A 193 -20.31 -12.05 12.09
CA ASP A 193 -19.68 -12.18 13.42
C ASP A 193 -19.62 -10.82 14.14
N ASP A 194 -20.75 -10.41 14.71
CA ASP A 194 -20.91 -9.16 15.46
C ASP A 194 -19.94 -9.02 16.64
N ALA A 195 -19.63 -10.14 17.31
CA ALA A 195 -18.71 -10.15 18.44
C ALA A 195 -17.29 -9.80 17.98
N MET A 196 -16.86 -10.37 16.86
CA MET A 196 -15.56 -10.06 16.27
C MET A 196 -15.52 -8.62 15.73
N MET A 197 -16.59 -8.12 15.11
CA MET A 197 -16.66 -6.72 14.67
C MET A 197 -16.45 -5.75 15.84
N ARG A 198 -17.17 -5.90 16.95
CA ARG A 198 -16.99 -5.06 18.16
C ARG A 198 -15.59 -5.16 18.74
N ARG A 199 -15.01 -6.37 18.76
CA ARG A 199 -13.64 -6.61 19.24
C ARG A 199 -12.61 -5.87 18.39
N ILE A 200 -12.77 -5.92 17.06
CA ILE A 200 -11.90 -5.22 16.11
C ILE A 200 -12.07 -3.70 16.23
N GLU A 201 -13.28 -3.18 16.37
CA GLU A 201 -13.52 -1.75 16.57
C GLU A 201 -12.78 -1.21 17.79
N ALA A 202 -12.87 -1.92 18.92
CA ALA A 202 -12.14 -1.58 20.12
C ALA A 202 -10.62 -1.68 19.93
N GLY A 203 -10.14 -2.69 19.17
CA GLY A 203 -8.73 -2.83 18.82
C GLY A 203 -8.22 -1.69 17.92
N MET A 204 -8.99 -1.29 16.91
CA MET A 204 -8.69 -0.16 16.02
C MET A 204 -8.64 1.16 16.79
N ALA A 205 -9.59 1.40 17.69
CA ALA A 205 -9.59 2.57 18.56
C ALA A 205 -8.35 2.62 19.47
N ARG A 206 -7.92 1.47 20.02
CA ARG A 206 -6.66 1.39 20.77
C ARG A 206 -5.46 1.69 19.87
N GLN A 207 -5.39 1.09 18.69
CA GLN A 207 -4.25 1.18 17.78
C GLN A 207 -4.09 2.57 17.15
N LEU A 208 -5.17 3.33 16.97
CA LEU A 208 -5.11 4.73 16.53
C LEU A 208 -4.20 5.59 17.41
N ARG A 209 -4.06 5.24 18.70
CA ARG A 209 -3.19 5.96 19.64
C ARG A 209 -1.70 5.88 19.31
N VAL A 210 -1.28 4.97 18.42
CA VAL A 210 0.10 4.92 17.92
C VAL A 210 0.43 6.17 17.10
N GLN A 211 -0.55 6.80 16.43
CA GLN A 211 -0.26 7.91 15.52
C GLN A 211 0.34 9.11 16.27
N ALA A 212 1.56 9.49 15.90
CA ALA A 212 2.26 10.64 16.49
C ALA A 212 1.57 11.97 16.13
N PRO A 213 1.74 13.06 16.92
CA PRO A 213 1.21 14.39 16.62
C PRO A 213 1.54 14.93 15.22
N GLY A 214 2.69 14.57 14.66
CA GLY A 214 3.08 14.88 13.28
C GLY A 214 2.33 14.11 12.18
N GLY A 215 1.47 13.17 12.54
CA GLY A 215 0.62 12.41 11.60
C GLY A 215 1.22 11.07 11.13
N TYR A 216 2.50 10.81 11.41
CA TYR A 216 3.14 9.53 11.10
C TYR A 216 2.77 8.42 12.09
N PHE A 217 3.01 7.17 11.68
CA PHE A 217 2.85 5.99 12.54
C PHE A 217 4.22 5.42 12.92
N PRO A 218 4.75 5.71 14.12
CA PRO A 218 6.03 5.18 14.57
C PRO A 218 6.00 3.66 14.82
N GLU A 219 7.14 3.00 14.66
CA GLU A 219 7.40 1.66 15.21
C GLU A 219 8.29 1.73 16.46
N HIS A 220 9.09 2.78 16.62
CA HIS A 220 9.88 3.06 17.81
C HIS A 220 9.66 4.50 18.29
N ILE A 221 10.53 5.44 17.91
CA ILE A 221 10.48 6.84 18.37
C ILE A 221 10.24 7.86 17.25
N GLY A 222 10.28 7.44 15.98
CA GLY A 222 10.12 8.34 14.85
C GLY A 222 9.43 7.68 13.66
N PRO A 223 9.40 8.34 12.51
CA PRO A 223 8.67 7.84 11.36
C PRO A 223 9.31 6.59 10.74
N VAL A 224 8.47 5.66 10.27
CA VAL A 224 8.84 4.61 9.31
C VAL A 224 8.33 5.00 7.93
N MET A 225 9.14 5.67 7.13
CA MET A 225 8.66 6.39 5.95
C MET A 225 8.02 5.47 4.92
N VAL A 226 8.77 4.47 4.43
CA VAL A 226 8.25 3.54 3.41
C VAL A 226 7.08 2.76 3.99
N TYR A 227 7.17 2.31 5.23
CA TYR A 227 6.16 1.47 5.88
C TYR A 227 4.94 2.23 6.42
N HIS A 228 4.95 3.57 6.35
CA HIS A 228 3.82 4.41 6.72
C HIS A 228 2.56 4.04 5.93
N HIS A 229 2.72 3.64 4.66
CA HIS A 229 1.61 3.18 3.83
C HIS A 229 0.87 1.99 4.44
N VAL A 230 1.52 1.12 5.21
CA VAL A 230 0.91 -0.09 5.78
C VAL A 230 -0.18 0.30 6.79
N SER A 231 0.18 1.14 7.76
CA SER A 231 -0.75 1.69 8.74
C SER A 231 -1.83 2.53 8.07
N LEU A 232 -1.41 3.44 7.19
CA LEU A 232 -2.30 4.37 6.50
C LEU A 232 -3.35 3.61 5.67
N ASN A 233 -2.95 2.56 4.96
CA ASN A 233 -3.86 1.70 4.21
C ASN A 233 -4.81 0.93 5.11
N GLY A 234 -4.33 0.37 6.23
CA GLY A 234 -5.20 -0.33 7.18
C GLY A 234 -6.27 0.59 7.79
N PHE A 235 -5.90 1.80 8.21
CA PHE A 235 -6.87 2.77 8.72
C PHE A 235 -7.80 3.31 7.64
N ALA A 236 -7.30 3.55 6.43
CA ALA A 236 -8.13 3.97 5.30
C ALA A 236 -9.18 2.90 4.97
N GLU A 237 -8.78 1.63 4.93
CA GLU A 237 -9.67 0.51 4.68
C GLU A 237 -10.76 0.41 5.74
N PHE A 238 -10.37 0.48 7.00
CA PHE A 238 -11.31 0.46 8.10
C PHE A 238 -12.25 1.67 8.05
N HIS A 239 -11.75 2.86 7.69
CA HIS A 239 -12.58 4.04 7.48
C HIS A 239 -13.60 3.83 6.35
N ARG A 240 -13.20 3.20 5.25
CA ARG A 240 -14.11 2.87 4.12
C ARG A 240 -15.23 1.94 4.56
N LEU A 241 -14.91 0.93 5.39
CA LEU A 241 -15.85 -0.07 5.88
C LEU A 241 -16.74 0.43 7.02
N LYS A 242 -16.19 1.29 7.90
CA LYS A 242 -16.86 1.88 9.05
C LYS A 242 -16.37 3.32 9.26
N PRO A 243 -16.99 4.30 8.57
CA PRO A 243 -16.59 5.69 8.68
C PRO A 243 -16.75 6.24 10.10
N SER A 244 -15.75 6.99 10.57
CA SER A 244 -15.80 7.77 11.80
C SER A 244 -14.90 9.00 11.69
N ALA A 245 -15.19 10.05 12.47
CA ALA A 245 -14.36 11.25 12.51
C ALA A 245 -12.91 10.95 12.96
N ALA A 246 -12.73 10.02 13.90
CA ALA A 246 -11.41 9.64 14.40
C ALA A 246 -10.56 8.97 13.29
N THR A 247 -11.13 7.98 12.59
CA THR A 247 -10.43 7.29 11.49
C THR A 247 -10.18 8.24 10.32
N ARG A 248 -11.14 9.13 10.02
CA ARG A 248 -11.00 10.16 8.97
C ARG A 248 -9.80 11.06 9.26
N ARG A 249 -9.77 11.66 10.46
CA ARG A 249 -8.67 12.53 10.90
C ARG A 249 -7.32 11.82 10.88
N ALA A 250 -7.29 10.55 11.27
CA ALA A 250 -6.06 9.76 11.25
C ALA A 250 -5.53 9.55 9.82
N VAL A 251 -6.40 9.20 8.88
CA VAL A 251 -6.05 9.06 7.46
C VAL A 251 -5.60 10.38 6.86
N GLU A 252 -6.31 11.48 7.15
CA GLU A 252 -5.96 12.81 6.65
C GLU A 252 -4.59 13.26 7.14
N ARG A 253 -4.31 13.14 8.44
CA ARG A 253 -3.00 13.47 9.02
C ARG A 253 -1.89 12.56 8.51
N GLY A 254 -2.18 11.28 8.28
CA GLY A 254 -1.24 10.34 7.69
C GLY A 254 -0.90 10.69 6.25
N ALA A 255 -1.90 11.08 5.46
CA ALA A 255 -1.68 11.55 4.09
C ALA A 255 -0.90 12.87 4.06
N ASP A 256 -1.26 13.82 4.95
CA ASP A 256 -0.57 15.11 5.08
C ASP A 256 0.90 14.95 5.43
N PHE A 257 1.21 14.11 6.41
CA PHE A 257 2.59 13.74 6.73
C PHE A 257 3.32 13.20 5.49
N LEU A 258 2.72 12.22 4.80
CA LEU A 258 3.40 11.58 3.68
C LEU A 258 3.70 12.55 2.54
N VAL A 259 2.79 13.47 2.18
CA VAL A 259 3.03 14.43 1.08
C VAL A 259 4.11 15.47 1.40
N HIS A 260 4.31 15.81 2.68
CA HIS A 260 5.37 16.72 3.12
C HIS A 260 6.72 16.02 3.26
N ALA A 261 6.71 14.72 3.53
CA ALA A 261 7.90 13.94 3.82
C ALA A 261 8.52 13.29 2.56
N LEU A 262 8.45 13.98 1.42
CA LEU A 262 9.01 13.55 0.13
C LEU A 262 9.99 14.56 -0.43
N TYR A 263 11.06 14.06 -1.07
CA TYR A 263 11.89 14.86 -1.97
C TYR A 263 11.09 15.30 -3.21
N PRO A 264 11.57 16.30 -3.97
CA PRO A 264 10.96 16.71 -5.24
C PRO A 264 10.82 15.58 -6.27
N ASP A 265 11.69 14.57 -6.19
CA ASP A 265 11.60 13.36 -7.03
C ASP A 265 10.70 12.27 -6.42
N LEU A 266 9.85 12.63 -5.45
CA LEU A 266 8.86 11.77 -4.78
C LEU A 266 9.44 10.62 -3.96
N ARG A 267 10.76 10.51 -3.77
CA ARG A 267 11.30 9.54 -2.80
C ARG A 267 11.00 10.00 -1.38
N CYS A 268 10.72 9.04 -0.51
CA CYS A 268 10.63 9.24 0.92
C CYS A 268 11.95 9.80 1.48
N ILE A 269 11.85 10.73 2.42
CA ILE A 269 13.01 11.31 3.11
C ILE A 269 13.57 10.28 4.10
N GLU A 270 14.70 9.67 3.74
CA GLU A 270 15.35 8.63 4.55
C GLU A 270 15.90 9.15 5.88
N THR A 271 16.21 10.44 5.98
CA THR A 271 16.66 11.09 7.23
C THR A 271 15.68 10.88 8.39
N PHE A 272 14.38 10.73 8.07
CA PHE A 272 13.33 10.48 9.06
C PHE A 272 13.09 8.99 9.32
N ASP A 273 13.43 8.12 8.35
CA ASP A 273 13.06 6.70 8.34
C ASP A 273 13.90 5.86 9.32
N GLU A 274 13.25 5.23 10.30
CA GLU A 274 13.90 4.25 11.19
C GLU A 274 14.05 2.86 10.61
N ARG A 275 13.59 2.57 9.40
CA ARG A 275 13.58 1.21 8.86
C ARG A 275 14.36 1.05 7.57
N ASN A 276 14.46 2.12 6.79
CA ASN A 276 15.09 2.08 5.47
C ASN A 276 16.26 3.05 5.39
N ARG A 277 17.40 2.50 4.97
CA ARG A 277 18.64 3.28 4.79
C ARG A 277 18.53 4.27 3.65
N LEU A 278 17.81 3.93 2.60
CA LEU A 278 17.70 4.72 1.37
C LEU A 278 16.31 5.29 1.21
N GLY A 279 16.22 6.43 0.52
CA GLY A 279 14.93 6.99 0.11
C GLY A 279 14.31 6.09 -0.96
N TYR A 280 13.22 5.42 -0.64
CA TYR A 280 12.42 4.67 -1.60
C TYR A 280 11.22 5.49 -2.06
N MET A 281 10.67 5.13 -3.20
CA MET A 281 9.36 5.64 -3.59
C MET A 281 8.31 5.19 -2.57
N PRO A 282 7.32 6.03 -2.23
CA PRO A 282 6.18 5.56 -1.46
C PRO A 282 5.48 4.45 -2.23
N GLU A 283 5.09 3.40 -1.51
CA GLU A 283 4.22 2.36 -2.04
C GLU A 283 2.82 2.91 -2.32
N TYR A 284 2.04 2.19 -3.12
CA TYR A 284 0.63 2.55 -3.33
C TYR A 284 -0.11 2.62 -2.01
N SER A 285 -0.60 3.82 -1.70
CA SER A 285 -1.36 4.06 -0.49
C SER A 285 -2.77 4.52 -0.80
N ALA A 286 -3.74 3.67 -0.48
CA ALA A 286 -5.16 3.95 -0.64
C ALA A 286 -5.64 5.05 0.33
N GLY A 287 -4.91 5.28 1.44
CA GLY A 287 -5.20 6.39 2.35
C GLY A 287 -4.98 7.78 1.73
N LEU A 288 -4.19 7.89 0.66
CA LEU A 288 -3.99 9.15 -0.06
C LEU A 288 -5.26 9.62 -0.78
N ALA A 289 -6.20 8.74 -1.11
CA ALA A 289 -7.42 9.09 -1.83
C ALA A 289 -8.30 10.10 -1.06
N TRP A 290 -8.18 10.11 0.26
CA TRP A 290 -9.08 10.84 1.15
C TRP A 290 -8.72 12.32 1.34
N THR A 291 -7.58 12.80 0.82
CA THR A 291 -7.19 14.23 0.87
C THR A 291 -6.90 14.78 -0.54
N PRO A 292 -7.10 16.10 -0.77
CA PRO A 292 -6.72 16.73 -2.03
C PRO A 292 -5.24 16.55 -2.38
N LEU A 293 -4.33 16.79 -1.41
CA LEU A 293 -2.89 16.61 -1.61
C LEU A 293 -2.51 15.15 -1.85
N GLY A 294 -3.14 14.21 -1.13
CA GLY A 294 -2.89 12.78 -1.35
C GLY A 294 -3.32 12.34 -2.74
N ARG A 295 -4.48 12.80 -3.23
CA ARG A 295 -4.91 12.55 -4.62
C ARG A 295 -3.95 13.14 -5.66
N ALA A 296 -3.39 14.32 -5.39
CA ALA A 296 -2.34 14.89 -6.24
C ALA A 296 -1.10 13.97 -6.29
N LEU A 297 -0.67 13.45 -5.13
CA LEU A 297 0.45 12.51 -5.06
C LEU A 297 0.15 11.21 -5.82
N MET A 298 -1.05 10.63 -5.64
CA MET A 298 -1.46 9.43 -6.38
C MET A 298 -1.41 9.65 -7.89
N ARG A 299 -1.87 10.81 -8.37
CA ARG A 299 -1.79 11.17 -9.80
C ARG A 299 -0.33 11.19 -10.28
N ARG A 300 0.56 11.83 -9.52
CA ARG A 300 2.00 11.86 -9.84
C ARG A 300 2.63 10.47 -9.86
N MET A 301 2.24 9.59 -8.94
CA MET A 301 2.72 8.22 -8.93
C MET A 301 2.31 7.49 -10.21
N VAL A 302 1.03 7.57 -10.61
CA VAL A 302 0.55 6.95 -11.87
C VAL A 302 1.21 7.55 -13.10
N GLU A 303 1.36 8.88 -13.17
CA GLU A 303 2.09 9.55 -14.27
C GLU A 303 3.52 9.03 -14.41
N ARG A 304 4.22 8.88 -13.27
CA ARG A 304 5.57 8.34 -13.25
C ARG A 304 5.61 6.88 -13.71
N LEU A 305 4.65 6.07 -13.30
CA LEU A 305 4.59 4.68 -13.74
C LEU A 305 4.37 4.56 -15.24
N ARG A 306 3.51 5.41 -15.81
CA ARG A 306 3.28 5.48 -17.25
C ARG A 306 4.54 5.94 -18.01
N SER A 307 5.39 6.77 -17.40
CA SER A 307 6.63 7.25 -18.02
C SER A 307 7.80 6.27 -17.93
N HIS A 308 7.80 5.35 -16.96
CA HIS A 308 8.82 4.31 -16.86
C HIS A 308 8.53 3.21 -17.90
N ARG A 309 9.40 3.09 -18.90
CA ARG A 309 9.33 2.09 -19.99
C ARG A 309 9.72 0.66 -19.54
N GLN A 310 9.35 0.23 -18.33
CA GLN A 310 9.53 -1.16 -17.89
C GLN A 310 8.19 -1.82 -17.54
N PRO A 311 7.24 -1.92 -18.49
CA PRO A 311 5.99 -2.67 -18.31
C PRO A 311 6.22 -4.14 -17.90
N GLU A 312 7.37 -4.72 -18.28
CA GLU A 312 7.75 -6.10 -17.95
C GLU A 312 7.97 -6.40 -16.45
N LYS A 313 7.93 -5.40 -15.55
CA LYS A 313 8.06 -5.59 -14.10
C LYS A 313 6.73 -5.42 -13.34
N PHE A 314 5.60 -5.42 -14.03
CA PHE A 314 4.29 -5.36 -13.37
C PHE A 314 3.99 -6.71 -12.68
N HIS A 315 4.28 -6.77 -11.38
CA HIS A 315 3.95 -7.92 -10.53
C HIS A 315 2.48 -7.90 -10.08
N TRP A 316 1.92 -9.07 -9.78
CA TRP A 316 0.54 -9.24 -9.28
C TRP A 316 0.20 -8.36 -8.08
N ASP A 317 1.17 -8.09 -7.22
CA ASP A 317 1.02 -7.25 -6.04
C ASP A 317 0.69 -5.79 -6.40
N TYR A 318 1.26 -5.27 -7.50
CA TYR A 318 0.95 -3.93 -8.00
C TYR A 318 -0.49 -3.84 -8.52
N LEU A 319 -1.03 -4.90 -9.13
CA LEU A 319 -2.43 -4.92 -9.59
C LEU A 319 -3.39 -4.82 -8.41
N GLY A 320 -3.20 -5.64 -7.37
CA GLY A 320 -4.05 -5.61 -6.19
C GLY A 320 -3.94 -4.28 -5.44
N GLY A 321 -2.72 -3.75 -5.29
CA GLY A 321 -2.50 -2.43 -4.69
C GLY A 321 -3.14 -1.28 -5.49
N ALA A 322 -3.00 -1.30 -6.82
CA ALA A 322 -3.61 -0.31 -7.71
C ALA A 322 -5.14 -0.37 -7.67
N PHE A 323 -5.72 -1.57 -7.68
CA PHE A 323 -7.17 -1.74 -7.58
C PHE A 323 -7.70 -1.24 -6.25
N ARG A 324 -7.02 -1.55 -5.13
CA ARG A 324 -7.40 -1.01 -3.83
C ARG A 324 -7.37 0.51 -3.80
N CYS A 325 -6.32 1.13 -4.36
CA CYS A 325 -6.28 2.59 -4.54
C CYS A 325 -7.47 3.12 -5.36
N PHE A 326 -7.83 2.45 -6.45
CA PHE A 326 -8.99 2.79 -7.27
C PHE A 326 -10.30 2.73 -6.47
N GLU A 327 -10.55 1.67 -5.70
CA GLU A 327 -11.74 1.55 -4.84
C GLU A 327 -11.85 2.71 -3.85
N HIS A 328 -10.73 3.10 -3.24
CA HIS A 328 -10.70 4.24 -2.32
C HIS A 328 -10.92 5.58 -3.01
N VAL A 329 -10.46 5.75 -4.24
CA VAL A 329 -10.75 6.94 -5.05
C VAL A 329 -12.25 7.04 -5.36
N LEU A 330 -12.90 5.92 -5.68
CA LEU A 330 -14.36 5.88 -5.86
C LEU A 330 -15.09 6.20 -4.56
N ALA A 331 -14.67 5.60 -3.44
CA ALA A 331 -15.33 5.77 -2.14
C ALA A 331 -15.15 7.17 -1.53
N ALA A 332 -14.04 7.85 -1.82
CA ALA A 332 -13.78 9.19 -1.31
C ALA A 332 -14.63 10.28 -2.00
N ASP A 333 -15.32 9.95 -3.09
CA ASP A 333 -16.26 10.79 -3.86
C ASP A 333 -15.75 12.24 -4.08
N ALA A 334 -14.46 12.37 -4.39
CA ALA A 334 -13.79 13.66 -4.39
C ALA A 334 -13.37 14.09 -5.80
N VAL A 335 -14.06 15.10 -6.31
CA VAL A 335 -13.80 15.75 -7.60
C VAL A 335 -13.00 17.04 -7.38
N GLY A 336 -12.04 17.35 -8.26
CA GLY A 336 -11.32 18.62 -8.23
C GLY A 336 -9.94 18.58 -8.87
N GLU A 337 -9.39 19.75 -9.21
CA GLU A 337 -8.01 19.86 -9.69
C GLU A 337 -7.05 19.40 -8.60
N ALA A 338 -6.04 18.62 -9.00
CA ALA A 338 -4.99 18.20 -8.10
C ALA A 338 -4.17 19.43 -7.65
N PRO A 339 -4.13 19.77 -6.34
CA PRO A 339 -3.29 20.86 -5.87
C PRO A 339 -1.81 20.58 -6.14
N MET A 340 -1.01 21.64 -6.16
CA MET A 340 0.46 21.54 -6.22
C MET A 340 0.98 20.90 -4.93
N LEU A 341 1.85 19.90 -5.05
CA LEU A 341 2.42 19.21 -3.89
C LEU A 341 3.40 20.10 -3.11
N PRO A 342 3.58 19.90 -1.80
CA PRO A 342 4.48 20.73 -0.99
C PRO A 342 5.92 20.77 -1.52
N ASN A 343 6.42 19.65 -2.02
CA ASN A 343 7.75 19.52 -2.61
C ASN A 343 7.90 20.20 -4.00
N GLU A 344 6.78 20.61 -4.62
CA GLU A 344 6.75 21.37 -5.88
C GLU A 344 6.74 22.89 -5.63
N TRP A 345 6.49 23.35 -4.40
CA TRP A 345 6.43 24.78 -4.09
C TRP A 345 7.80 25.45 -4.29
N PRO A 346 7.87 26.74 -4.69
CA PRO A 346 9.15 27.44 -4.85
C PRO A 346 9.98 27.44 -3.57
N GLN A 347 9.30 27.58 -2.43
CA GLN A 347 9.86 27.55 -1.08
C GLN A 347 8.97 26.71 -0.17
N LEU A 348 9.59 26.02 0.79
CA LEU A 348 8.90 25.26 1.83
C LEU A 348 9.73 25.35 3.10
N THR A 349 9.05 25.53 4.24
CA THR A 349 9.61 25.23 5.56
C THR A 349 8.57 24.44 6.30
N TRP A 350 8.86 23.17 6.57
CA TRP A 350 7.98 22.27 7.29
C TRP A 350 8.72 21.70 8.49
N LYS A 351 8.15 21.89 9.68
CA LYS A 351 8.67 21.31 10.92
C LYS A 351 7.82 20.10 11.27
N LEU A 352 8.48 18.97 11.43
CA LEU A 352 7.87 17.75 11.93
C LEU A 352 8.15 17.67 13.43
N GLU A 353 7.17 18.12 14.21
CA GLU A 353 7.30 18.27 15.66
C GLU A 353 8.53 19.14 16.00
N ASP A 354 9.26 18.81 17.06
CA ASP A 354 10.53 19.43 17.45
C ASP A 354 11.75 18.66 16.93
N ARG A 355 11.54 17.64 16.08
CA ARG A 355 12.59 16.68 15.70
C ARG A 355 12.92 16.59 14.22
N GLY A 356 12.04 17.07 13.34
CA GLY A 356 12.27 17.06 11.90
C GLY A 356 12.12 18.44 11.28
N LEU A 357 12.95 18.73 10.29
CA LEU A 357 12.83 19.94 9.47
C LEU A 357 12.99 19.56 8.00
N VAL A 358 12.10 20.08 7.17
CA VAL A 358 12.26 20.14 5.72
C VAL A 358 12.33 21.60 5.31
N ARG A 359 13.33 21.95 4.51
CA ARG A 359 13.45 23.27 3.88
C ARG A 359 13.66 23.12 2.38
N LYS A 360 12.92 23.88 1.59
CA LYS A 360 13.13 24.00 0.14
C LYS A 360 13.32 25.47 -0.22
N GLU A 361 14.29 25.74 -1.08
CA GLU A 361 14.57 27.07 -1.61
C GLU A 361 15.07 26.95 -3.05
N GLY A 362 14.22 27.30 -4.01
CA GLY A 362 14.54 27.12 -5.43
C GLY A 362 14.78 25.64 -5.75
N PRO A 363 15.93 25.27 -6.36
CA PRO A 363 16.24 23.88 -6.71
C PRO A 363 16.79 23.06 -5.52
N TRP A 364 17.08 23.70 -4.38
CA TRP A 364 17.66 23.07 -3.20
C TRP A 364 16.59 22.59 -2.22
N PHE A 365 16.83 21.41 -1.65
CA PHE A 365 15.98 20.78 -0.65
C PHE A 365 16.85 20.17 0.45
N TYR A 366 16.48 20.42 1.70
CA TYR A 366 17.18 19.98 2.89
C TYR A 366 16.21 19.25 3.81
N ALA A 367 16.65 18.14 4.40
CA ALA A 367 15.94 17.46 5.47
C ALA A 367 16.87 17.31 6.68
N MET A 368 16.40 17.60 7.89
CA MET A 368 17.18 17.47 9.12
C MET A 368 16.41 16.69 10.17
N SER A 369 17.09 15.81 10.87
CA SER A 369 16.53 14.88 11.85
C SER A 369 17.26 15.03 13.19
N ALA A 370 16.50 15.08 14.28
CA ALA A 370 16.98 15.11 15.65
C ALA A 370 16.44 13.94 16.49
N TRP A 371 15.89 12.90 15.83
CA TRP A 371 15.54 11.66 16.52
C TRP A 371 16.82 10.91 16.93
N VAL A 372 17.07 10.84 18.23
CA VAL A 372 18.22 10.12 18.81
C VAL A 372 17.68 9.07 19.78
N HIS A 373 18.23 7.85 19.72
CA HIS A 373 17.97 6.80 20.70
C HIS A 373 19.23 5.95 20.94
N PRO A 374 19.35 5.30 22.11
CA PRO A 374 20.37 4.27 22.33
C PRO A 374 20.19 3.09 21.34
N PRO A 375 21.27 2.40 20.94
CA PRO A 375 21.17 1.21 20.10
C PRO A 375 20.18 0.17 20.67
N LEU A 376 19.32 -0.39 19.82
CA LEU A 376 18.36 -1.42 20.22
C LEU A 376 18.95 -2.81 19.98
N THR A 377 19.42 -3.46 21.03
CA THR A 377 19.92 -4.84 20.94
C THR A 377 18.78 -5.82 20.60
N GLY A 378 18.99 -6.68 19.61
CA GLY A 378 18.06 -7.77 19.26
C GLY A 378 16.86 -7.36 18.39
N ASN A 379 16.76 -6.10 17.94
CA ASN A 379 15.73 -5.67 17.00
C ASN A 379 16.29 -5.67 15.56
N PRO A 380 15.74 -6.48 14.62
CA PRO A 380 16.25 -6.58 13.26
C PRO A 380 15.70 -5.51 12.30
N TYR A 381 14.82 -4.62 12.76
CA TYR A 381 14.06 -3.70 11.90
C TYR A 381 14.38 -2.22 12.10
N VAL A 382 14.79 -1.82 13.31
CA VAL A 382 15.07 -0.42 13.64
C VAL A 382 16.53 -0.10 13.36
N LEU A 383 16.75 0.89 12.51
CA LEU A 383 18.05 1.48 12.19
C LEU A 383 18.44 2.52 13.23
N GLU A 384 19.73 2.59 13.53
CA GLU A 384 20.34 3.75 14.15
C GLU A 384 20.35 4.91 13.15
N ARG A 385 19.83 6.07 13.56
CA ARG A 385 19.79 7.28 12.75
C ARG A 385 21.12 8.04 12.87
N THR A 386 22.11 7.60 12.11
CA THR A 386 23.41 8.28 12.01
C THR A 386 23.40 9.44 11.02
N GLN A 387 22.44 9.47 10.08
CA GLN A 387 22.27 10.56 9.13
C GLN A 387 21.30 11.62 9.66
N LEU A 388 21.82 12.77 10.10
CA LEU A 388 21.00 13.85 10.66
C LEU A 388 20.64 14.96 9.65
N LEU A 389 21.26 14.96 8.46
CA LEU A 389 21.06 15.96 7.41
C LEU A 389 21.06 15.31 6.03
N SER A 390 20.04 15.53 5.22
CA SER A 390 20.07 15.18 3.80
C SER A 390 19.94 16.42 2.93
N ILE A 391 20.66 16.41 1.80
CA ILE A 391 20.69 17.50 0.82
C ILE A 391 20.34 16.93 -0.53
N HIS A 392 19.32 17.50 -1.16
CA HIS A 392 18.87 17.15 -2.50
C HIS A 392 18.86 18.39 -3.39
N HIS A 393 19.25 18.23 -4.66
CA HIS A 393 19.14 19.26 -5.67
C HIS A 393 18.33 18.76 -6.87
N ALA A 394 17.43 19.60 -7.41
CA ALA A 394 16.51 19.22 -8.49
C ALA A 394 17.17 18.53 -9.70
N CYS A 395 18.40 18.93 -10.06
CA CYS A 395 19.13 18.34 -11.19
C CYS A 395 20.06 17.18 -10.80
N ALA A 396 20.46 17.06 -9.54
CA ALA A 396 21.45 16.08 -9.09
C ALA A 396 20.83 14.92 -8.30
N GLY A 397 19.57 15.05 -7.88
CA GLY A 397 18.95 14.13 -6.95
C GLY A 397 19.48 14.32 -5.53
N LEU A 398 19.55 13.22 -4.77
CA LEU A 398 20.06 13.19 -3.41
C LEU A 398 21.60 13.23 -3.44
N ILE A 399 22.19 14.29 -2.87
CA ILE A 399 23.65 14.53 -2.82
C ILE A 399 24.24 14.04 -1.50
N VAL A 400 23.57 14.36 -0.38
CA VAL A 400 23.95 13.91 0.97
C VAL A 400 22.76 13.16 1.56
N GLY A 401 22.98 11.95 2.06
CA GLY A 401 21.94 11.11 2.65
C GLY A 401 22.38 9.64 2.79
N GLY A 402 21.47 8.78 3.25
CA GLY A 402 21.67 7.32 3.18
C GLY A 402 22.51 6.66 4.29
N GLY A 403 22.71 7.33 5.43
CA GLY A 403 23.61 6.89 6.50
C GLY A 403 23.01 5.92 7.54
N ASN A 404 21.68 5.84 7.70
CA ASN A 404 21.06 5.03 8.76
C ASN A 404 21.45 3.55 8.64
N ASP A 405 21.87 2.93 9.75
CA ASP A 405 22.45 1.57 9.75
C ASP A 405 21.94 0.72 10.93
N ILE A 406 21.91 -0.60 10.76
CA ILE A 406 21.60 -1.58 11.83
C ILE A 406 22.84 -1.79 12.72
N ARG A 407 24.04 -1.48 12.22
CA ARG A 407 25.32 -1.79 12.89
C ARG A 407 26.28 -0.60 12.87
N SER A 408 26.16 0.32 13.82
CA SER A 408 27.36 1.05 14.22
C SER A 408 28.26 0.08 15.01
N PRO A 409 29.54 -0.10 14.66
CA PRO A 409 30.46 -0.99 15.36
C PRO A 409 30.83 -0.39 16.72
N HIS A 410 29.91 -0.47 17.67
CA HIS A 410 30.17 -0.23 19.08
C HIS A 410 29.75 -1.48 19.85
N ALA A 411 30.63 -2.48 19.78
CA ALA A 411 30.86 -3.50 20.79
C ALA A 411 32.37 -3.67 20.93
#